data_AF-A0A3S0JNP6-F1
#
_entry.id   AF-A0A3S0JNP6-F1
#
_cell.length_a   1.000
_cell.length_b   1.000
_cell.length_c   1.000
_cell.angle_alpha   90.00
_cell.angle_beta   90.00
_cell.angle_gamma   90.00
#
_symmetry.space_group_name_H-M   'P 1'
#
loop_
_entity.id
_entity.type
_entity.pdbx_description
1 polymer ?
#
loop_
_entity_poly.entity_id
_entity_poly.type
_entity_poly.pdbx_seq_one_letter_code
_entity_poly.pdbx_strand_id
1 'polypeptide(L)'
;MNSTQMSQPNFELLGDRVLVKLDEHPSHTTTESGIVIPQFEATTTDGGKPTSTLSKMKYLYQGTVIQLSPYAQEKLPSITPSTRVYITPSALSPAYQFFLDRSKLVIDFDGHICIPHTLIEAKLITNEQEN
;
A
#
# COMPACT_ATOMS: atom_id res chain seq x y z
N MET A 1 -26.88 4.04 14.50
CA MET A 1 -25.46 3.75 14.18
C MET A 1 -25.23 4.22 12.76
N ASN A 2 -24.67 5.42 12.58
CA ASN A 2 -24.41 5.97 11.25
C ASN A 2 -23.10 5.37 10.74
N SER A 3 -23.22 4.42 9.80
CA SER A 3 -22.13 4.02 8.94
C SER A 3 -21.65 5.25 8.18
N THR A 4 -20.49 5.78 8.57
CA THR A 4 -19.78 6.84 7.85
C THR A 4 -19.49 6.33 6.44
N GLN A 5 -20.36 6.66 5.48
CA GLN A 5 -20.07 6.48 4.07
C GLN A 5 -18.84 7.34 3.79
N MET A 6 -17.68 6.71 3.60
CA MET A 6 -16.51 7.37 3.07
C MET A 6 -16.93 7.98 1.73
N SER A 7 -17.07 9.30 1.69
CA SER A 7 -17.33 10.03 0.46
C SER A 7 -16.23 9.66 -0.51
N GLN A 8 -16.57 8.92 -1.57
CA GLN A 8 -15.59 8.63 -2.60
C GLN A 8 -15.06 9.97 -3.12
N PRO A 9 -13.73 10.15 -3.14
CA PRO A 9 -13.17 11.40 -3.61
C PRO A 9 -13.55 11.57 -5.08
N ASN A 10 -14.08 12.75 -5.42
CA ASN A 10 -14.60 13.05 -6.76
C ASN A 10 -13.44 13.34 -7.73
N PHE A 11 -12.63 12.33 -8.04
CA PHE A 11 -11.59 12.40 -9.05
C PHE A 11 -11.57 11.14 -9.93
N GLU A 12 -11.02 11.29 -11.13
CA GLU A 12 -10.84 10.22 -12.10
C GLU A 12 -9.34 9.91 -12.26
N LEU A 13 -9.00 8.62 -12.29
CA LEU A 13 -7.64 8.19 -12.63
C LEU A 13 -7.45 8.21 -14.15
N LEU A 14 -6.41 8.90 -14.60
CA LEU A 14 -6.06 9.01 -16.02
C LEU A 14 -4.89 8.11 -16.41
N GLY A 15 -4.81 7.78 -17.70
CA GLY A 15 -3.72 7.00 -18.27
C GLY A 15 -3.72 5.57 -17.74
N ASP A 16 -2.55 5.02 -17.48
CA ASP A 16 -2.35 3.69 -16.93
C ASP A 16 -2.07 3.79 -15.42
N ARG A 17 -3.11 3.95 -14.60
CA ARG A 17 -2.95 4.19 -13.16
C ARG A 17 -3.92 3.35 -12.35
N VAL A 18 -3.43 2.85 -11.23
CA VAL A 18 -4.17 2.12 -10.22
C VAL A 18 -3.89 2.77 -8.88
N LEU A 19 -4.97 3.14 -8.18
CA LEU A 19 -4.92 3.64 -6.81
C LEU A 19 -5.05 2.45 -5.86
N VAL A 20 -4.05 2.26 -5.02
CA VAL A 20 -3.99 1.18 -4.02
C VAL A 20 -3.85 1.78 -2.64
N LYS A 21 -4.63 1.28 -1.69
CA LYS A 21 -4.44 1.53 -0.26
C LYS A 21 -3.60 0.41 0.31
N LEU A 22 -2.38 0.73 0.74
CA LEU A 22 -1.47 -0.25 1.32
C LEU A 22 -1.95 -0.74 2.68
N ASP A 23 -1.68 -2.01 2.96
CA ASP A 23 -1.89 -2.58 4.28
C ASP A 23 -0.78 -2.09 5.22
N GLU A 24 -1.15 -1.72 6.44
CA GLU A 24 -0.19 -1.33 7.47
C GLU A 24 0.63 -2.54 7.93
N HIS A 25 1.94 -2.35 8.14
CA HIS A 25 2.80 -3.43 8.60
C HIS A 25 2.51 -3.73 10.08
N PRO A 26 2.16 -4.98 10.45
CA PRO A 26 1.78 -5.33 11.82
C PRO A 26 2.90 -5.09 12.84
N SER A 27 4.18 -5.10 12.46
CA SER A 27 5.30 -4.73 13.34
C SER A 27 5.31 -3.27 13.82
N HIS A 28 4.47 -2.39 13.26
CA HIS A 28 4.18 -1.08 13.85
C HIS A 28 2.91 -1.10 14.69
N THR A 29 2.56 -2.26 15.26
CA THR A 29 1.65 -2.33 16.39
C THR A 29 2.29 -1.58 17.54
N THR A 30 1.88 -0.33 17.69
CA THR A 30 1.83 0.30 19.01
C THR A 30 1.12 -0.69 19.91
N THR A 31 1.79 -1.23 20.93
CA THR A 31 1.09 -2.04 21.93
C THR A 31 -0.04 -1.21 22.54
N GLU A 32 -1.04 -1.83 23.18
CA GLU A 32 -2.11 -1.09 23.87
C GLU A 32 -1.58 -0.05 24.87
N SER A 33 -0.29 -0.16 25.25
CA SER A 33 0.46 0.75 26.13
C SER A 33 1.28 1.83 25.42
N GLY A 34 1.19 1.99 24.09
CA GLY A 34 1.91 3.07 23.38
C GLY A 34 3.33 2.72 22.91
N ILE A 35 3.79 1.46 23.06
CA ILE A 35 5.19 1.10 22.80
C ILE A 35 5.37 0.66 21.34
N VAL A 36 6.29 1.31 20.63
CA VAL A 36 6.69 0.96 19.26
C VAL A 36 7.77 -0.10 19.31
N ILE A 37 7.54 -1.27 18.70
CA ILE A 37 8.54 -2.35 18.58
C ILE A 37 9.26 -2.20 17.23
N PRO A 38 10.55 -1.80 17.20
CA PRO A 38 11.26 -1.66 15.94
C PRO A 38 11.69 -3.02 15.38
N GLN A 39 11.42 -3.22 14.08
CA GLN A 39 12.00 -4.33 13.32
C GLN A 39 13.41 -3.95 12.88
N PHE A 40 14.33 -4.91 12.85
CA PHE A 40 15.72 -4.69 12.42
C PHE A 40 15.96 -5.36 11.06
N GLU A 41 16.57 -4.65 10.12
CA GLU A 41 17.06 -5.18 8.85
C GLU A 41 18.56 -5.46 8.95
N ALA A 42 18.97 -6.65 8.51
CA ALA A 42 20.38 -7.03 8.46
C ALA A 42 21.07 -6.29 7.31
N THR A 43 22.03 -5.43 7.62
CA THR A 43 22.92 -4.82 6.63
C THR A 43 24.27 -5.51 6.66
N THR A 44 24.70 -6.01 5.50
CA THR A 44 26.06 -6.53 5.30
C THR A 44 26.98 -5.35 5.00
N THR A 45 27.88 -5.02 5.94
CA THR A 45 28.97 -4.09 5.67
C THR A 45 30.24 -4.87 5.29
N ASP A 46 31.09 -4.25 4.47
CA ASP A 46 32.37 -4.81 3.95
C ASP A 46 33.34 -5.26 5.06
N GLY A 47 33.06 -4.90 6.32
CA GLY A 47 33.81 -5.31 7.51
C GLY A 47 33.29 -6.56 8.25
N GLY A 48 32.30 -7.28 7.70
CA GLY A 48 31.84 -8.58 8.24
C GLY A 48 31.06 -8.51 9.57
N LYS A 49 30.79 -7.32 10.11
CA LYS A 49 29.91 -7.15 11.28
C LYS A 49 28.48 -6.93 10.81
N PRO A 50 27.51 -7.79 11.19
CA PRO A 50 26.11 -7.53 10.91
C PRO A 50 25.69 -6.28 11.69
N THR A 51 25.33 -5.23 10.96
CA THR A 51 24.66 -4.06 11.55
C THR A 51 23.16 -4.23 11.37
N SER A 52 22.41 -3.89 12.41
CA SER A 52 20.95 -3.92 12.39
C SER A 52 20.44 -2.48 12.29
N THR A 53 19.79 -2.14 11.18
CA THR A 53 19.11 -0.84 11.04
C THR A 53 17.63 -1.00 11.34
N LEU A 54 17.05 -0.02 12.05
CA LEU A 54 15.61 0.05 12.26
C LEU A 54 14.92 0.06 10.89
N SER A 55 14.07 -0.94 10.63
CA SER A 55 13.20 -0.94 9.46
C SER A 55 12.27 0.25 9.55
N LYS A 56 12.24 1.03 8.48
CA LYS A 56 11.36 2.20 8.34
C LYS A 56 10.05 1.84 7.62
N MET A 57 9.78 0.55 7.46
CA MET A 57 8.72 0.03 6.60
C MET A 57 7.35 0.12 7.29
N LYS A 58 6.66 1.25 7.09
CA LYS A 58 5.32 1.50 7.63
C LYS A 58 4.21 0.67 6.99
N TYR A 59 4.39 0.28 5.73
CA TYR A 59 3.37 -0.37 4.91
C TYR A 59 3.94 -1.63 4.26
N LEU A 60 3.10 -2.65 4.09
CA LEU A 60 3.44 -3.89 3.41
C LEU A 60 3.50 -3.68 1.88
N TYR A 61 4.18 -4.59 1.18
CA TYR A 61 4.13 -4.70 -0.30
C TYR A 61 2.81 -5.34 -0.79
N GLN A 62 1.72 -5.06 -0.08
CA GLN A 62 0.39 -5.52 -0.42
C GLN A 62 -0.62 -4.44 -0.04
N GLY A 63 -1.78 -4.46 -0.69
CA GLY A 63 -2.85 -3.51 -0.39
C GLY A 63 -4.14 -3.85 -1.10
N THR A 64 -5.11 -2.96 -0.95
CA THR A 64 -6.43 -3.07 -1.58
C THR A 64 -6.56 -2.04 -2.69
N VAL A 65 -7.00 -2.48 -3.87
CA VAL A 65 -7.27 -1.57 -4.99
C VAL A 65 -8.49 -0.72 -4.67
N ILE A 66 -8.34 0.60 -4.71
CA ILE A 66 -9.43 1.56 -4.47
C ILE A 66 -10.09 1.93 -5.79
N GLN A 67 -9.29 2.20 -6.82
CA GLN A 67 -9.77 2.65 -8.12
C GLN A 67 -8.76 2.26 -9.21
N LEU A 68 -9.25 2.00 -10.42
CA LEU A 68 -8.45 1.78 -11.62
C LEU A 68 -8.86 2.79 -12.69
N SER A 69 -7.91 3.25 -13.49
CA SER A 69 -8.24 3.95 -14.73
C SER A 69 -8.83 2.97 -15.76
N PRO A 70 -9.61 3.44 -16.74
CA PRO A 70 -10.15 2.59 -17.80
C PRO A 70 -9.07 1.78 -18.53
N TYR A 71 -7.92 2.41 -18.83
CA TYR A 71 -6.80 1.73 -19.50
C TYR A 71 -6.16 0.65 -18.64
N ALA A 72 -5.97 0.91 -17.34
CA ALA A 72 -5.45 -0.11 -16.42
C ALA A 72 -6.42 -1.28 -16.27
N GLN A 73 -7.74 -1.02 -16.27
CA GLN A 73 -8.78 -2.05 -16.22
C GLN A 73 -8.74 -2.97 -17.45
N GLU A 74 -8.46 -2.44 -18.65
CA GLU A 74 -8.29 -3.25 -19.86
C GLU A 74 -7.07 -4.19 -19.75
N LYS A 75 -5.99 -3.76 -19.09
CA LYS A 75 -4.78 -4.57 -18.89
C LYS A 75 -4.93 -5.58 -17.76
N LEU A 76 -5.72 -5.26 -16.74
CA LEU A 76 -5.97 -6.09 -15.56
C LEU A 76 -7.46 -6.40 -15.41
N PRO A 77 -8.10 -7.10 -16.37
CA PRO A 77 -9.55 -7.27 -16.41
C PRO A 77 -10.11 -8.06 -15.22
N SER A 78 -9.26 -8.83 -14.54
CA SER A 78 -9.63 -9.68 -13.42
C SER A 78 -9.43 -9.03 -12.04
N ILE A 79 -9.03 -7.76 -12.02
CA ILE A 79 -8.87 -6.94 -10.82
C ILE A 79 -9.98 -5.90 -10.82
N THR A 80 -10.66 -5.78 -9.70
CA THR A 80 -11.72 -4.81 -9.45
C THR A 80 -11.37 -3.96 -8.23
N PRO A 81 -12.04 -2.80 -8.03
CA PRO A 81 -12.03 -2.15 -6.74
C PRO A 81 -12.36 -3.14 -5.62
N SER A 82 -11.65 -3.04 -4.50
CA SER A 82 -11.65 -3.97 -3.36
C SER A 82 -10.81 -5.26 -3.53
N THR A 83 -10.22 -5.50 -4.70
CA THR A 83 -9.28 -6.64 -4.87
C THR A 83 -8.00 -6.39 -4.08
N ARG A 84 -7.53 -7.39 -3.33
CA ARG A 84 -6.22 -7.34 -2.67
C ARG A 84 -5.11 -7.74 -3.64
N VAL A 85 -4.04 -6.97 -3.67
CA VAL A 85 -2.93 -7.13 -4.61
C VAL A 85 -1.58 -7.04 -3.90
N TYR A 86 -0.60 -7.75 -4.44
CA TYR A 86 0.81 -7.58 -4.14
C TYR A 86 1.43 -6.64 -5.17
N ILE A 87 2.34 -5.79 -4.70
CA ILE A 87 3.01 -4.79 -5.52
C ILE A 87 4.53 -4.95 -5.44
N THR A 88 5.22 -4.48 -6.46
CA THR A 88 6.69 -4.48 -6.47
C THR A 88 7.24 -3.59 -5.35
N PRO A 89 8.44 -3.87 -4.82
CA PRO A 89 9.07 -2.99 -3.83
C PRO A 89 9.30 -1.55 -4.31
N SER A 90 9.49 -1.36 -5.62
CA SER A 90 9.62 -0.05 -6.25
C SER A 90 8.36 0.83 -6.12
N ALA A 91 7.19 0.22 -5.91
CA ALA A 91 5.92 0.93 -5.72
C ALA A 91 5.84 1.70 -4.39
N LEU A 92 6.67 1.35 -3.39
CA LEU A 92 6.74 2.09 -2.11
C LEU A 92 7.55 3.40 -2.20
N SER A 93 8.07 3.74 -3.38
CA SER A 93 8.78 5.00 -3.59
C SER A 93 7.89 6.21 -3.29
N PRO A 94 8.43 7.28 -2.66
CA PRO A 94 7.71 8.53 -2.46
C PRO A 94 7.07 9.12 -3.73
N ALA A 95 7.63 8.81 -4.91
CA ALA A 95 7.12 9.26 -6.20
C ALA A 95 5.71 8.76 -6.53
N TYR A 96 5.25 7.67 -5.89
CA TYR A 96 3.92 7.10 -6.10
C TYR A 96 2.94 7.43 -4.98
N GLN A 97 3.34 8.17 -3.96
CA GLN A 97 2.44 8.59 -2.88
C GLN A 97 1.33 9.49 -3.43
N PHE A 98 0.09 9.19 -3.06
CA PHE A 98 -1.09 9.87 -3.55
C PHE A 98 -1.92 10.42 -2.39
N PHE A 99 -1.95 11.74 -2.25
CA PHE A 99 -2.72 12.42 -1.22
C PHE A 99 -4.11 12.75 -1.77
N LEU A 100 -5.13 12.08 -1.23
CA LEU A 100 -6.54 12.30 -1.61
C LEU A 100 -7.00 13.72 -1.28
N ASP A 101 -6.52 14.26 -0.16
CA ASP A 101 -6.83 15.59 0.32
C ASP A 101 -5.62 16.51 0.14
N ARG A 102 -5.67 17.38 -0.88
CA ARG A 102 -4.63 18.37 -1.16
C ARG A 102 -4.80 19.68 -0.38
N SER A 103 -5.86 19.81 0.43
CA SER A 103 -6.13 21.02 1.21
C SER A 103 -5.37 21.07 2.54
N LYS A 104 -4.84 19.92 2.99
CA LYS A 104 -4.07 19.78 4.22
C LYS A 104 -2.58 19.80 3.93
N LEU A 105 -1.81 20.37 4.86
CA LEU A 105 -0.36 20.18 4.87
C LEU A 105 -0.07 18.67 4.87
N VAL A 106 0.83 18.24 4.01
CA VAL A 106 1.22 16.83 3.88
C VAL A 106 2.10 16.46 5.06
N ILE A 107 1.48 16.11 6.20
CA ILE A 107 2.23 15.76 7.41
C ILE A 107 2.34 14.24 7.55
N ASP A 108 1.31 13.49 7.15
CA ASP A 108 1.28 12.03 7.28
C ASP A 108 0.81 11.35 6.00
N PHE A 109 1.71 10.57 5.40
CA PHE A 109 1.38 9.67 4.31
C PHE A 109 0.50 8.54 4.84
N ASP A 110 -0.73 8.48 4.35
CA ASP A 110 -1.74 7.53 4.82
C ASP A 110 -1.72 6.19 4.08
N GLY A 111 -0.75 5.93 3.20
CA GLY A 111 -0.63 4.64 2.52
C GLY A 111 -1.38 4.54 1.19
N HIS A 112 -1.98 5.62 0.67
CA HIS A 112 -2.52 5.63 -0.68
C HIS A 112 -1.42 5.83 -1.73
N ILE A 113 -1.23 4.87 -2.62
CA ILE A 113 -0.29 5.00 -3.75
C ILE A 113 -1.02 4.97 -5.09
N CYS A 114 -0.53 5.74 -6.05
CA CYS A 114 -1.02 5.76 -7.42
C CYS A 114 0.09 5.27 -8.36
N ILE A 115 -0.01 4.00 -8.76
CA ILE A 115 1.03 3.26 -9.49
C ILE A 115 0.54 2.85 -10.88
N PRO A 116 1.44 2.63 -11.86
CA PRO A 116 1.05 1.99 -13.10
C PRO A 116 0.72 0.51 -12.90
N HIS A 117 -0.10 -0.08 -13.78
CA HIS A 117 -0.53 -1.49 -13.65
C HIS A 117 0.65 -2.47 -13.62
N THR A 118 1.77 -2.10 -14.24
CA THR A 118 3.00 -2.92 -14.32
C THR A 118 3.68 -3.15 -12.98
N LEU A 119 3.37 -2.36 -11.95
CA LEU A 119 3.91 -2.56 -10.60
C LEU A 119 3.02 -3.46 -9.72
N ILE A 120 1.92 -3.99 -10.26
CA ILE A 120 1.12 -5.03 -9.61
C ILE A 120 1.69 -6.39 -10.00
N GLU A 121 2.17 -7.15 -9.02
CA GLU A 121 2.80 -8.45 -9.25
C GLU A 121 1.78 -9.59 -9.24
N ALA A 122 0.84 -9.54 -8.30
CA ALA A 122 -0.16 -10.59 -8.11
C ALA A 122 -1.43 -10.06 -7.47
N LYS A 123 -2.53 -10.79 -7.63
CA LYS A 123 -3.75 -10.60 -6.85
C LYS A 123 -3.92 -11.75 -5.86
N LEU A 124 -4.42 -11.44 -4.67
CA LEU A 124 -4.76 -12.45 -3.69
C LEU A 124 -6.06 -13.14 -4.12
N ILE A 125 -5.99 -14.45 -4.30
CA ILE A 125 -7.18 -15.28 -4.55
C ILE A 125 -7.54 -15.90 -3.21
N THR A 126 -8.62 -15.43 -2.59
CA THR A 126 -9.19 -16.13 -1.45
C THR A 126 -9.89 -17.37 -1.99
N ASN A 127 -9.26 -18.53 -1.85
CA ASN A 127 -9.94 -19.80 -2.06
C ASN A 127 -10.88 -20.00 -0.86
N GLU A 128 -12.12 -19.50 -0.95
CA GLU A 128 -13.19 -19.94 -0.06
C GLU A 128 -13.61 -21.36 -0.45
N GLN A 129 -12.79 -22.35 -0.12
CA GLN A 129 -13.19 -23.75 -0.11
C GLN A 129 -12.56 -24.49 1.08
N GLU A 130 -13.43 -25.25 1.78
CA GLU A 130 -13.19 -26.22 2.86
C GLU A 130 -13.32 -25.72 4.32
N ASN A 131 -14.56 -25.42 4.75
CA ASN A 131 -15.39 -26.32 5.57
C ASN A 131 -16.76 -25.71 5.91
#